data_AF-A0A645ISW6-F1
#
_entry.id   AF-A0A645ISW6-F1
#
_cell.length_a   1.000
_cell.length_b   1.000
_cell.length_c   1.000
_cell.angle_alpha   90.00
_cell.angle_beta   90.00
_cell.angle_gamma   90.00
#
_symmetry.space_group_name_H-M   'P 1'
#
loop_
_entity.id
_entity.type
_entity.pdbx_description
1 polymer ?
#
loop_
_entity_poly.entity_id
_entity_poly.type
_entity_poly.pdbx_seq_one_letter_code
_entity_poly.pdbx_strand_id
1 'polypeptide(L)'
;MDDSGCKPSTGYSWSILENDCIQPWDTKYVFEGEINNAPLIFSKDHNQAEIMRNAKFPDNLILTKKLKSKLNTWAKGDLMLIQIKKDSFVLKEKNRAIGIGKPRK
;
A
#
# COMPACT_ATOMS: atom_id res chain seq x y z
N MET A 1 5.40 -7.19 -21.55
CA MET A 1 5.32 -7.64 -20.15
C MET A 1 6.04 -6.60 -19.33
N ASP A 2 5.58 -6.29 -18.12
CA ASP A 2 6.43 -5.53 -17.19
C ASP A 2 7.68 -6.37 -16.85
N ASP A 3 8.71 -5.76 -16.29
CA ASP A 3 10.01 -6.40 -15.99
C ASP A 3 9.87 -7.69 -15.15
N SER A 4 8.78 -7.80 -14.38
CA SER A 4 8.40 -8.97 -13.57
C SER A 4 7.58 -10.04 -14.31
N GLY A 5 7.35 -9.91 -15.62
CA GLY A 5 6.58 -10.89 -16.42
C GLY A 5 5.05 -10.71 -16.39
N CYS A 6 4.52 -9.75 -15.62
CA CYS A 6 3.08 -9.47 -15.61
C CYS A 6 2.61 -8.96 -16.98
N LYS A 7 1.41 -9.40 -17.40
CA LYS A 7 0.72 -8.89 -18.59
C LYS A 7 -0.11 -7.66 -18.20
N PRO A 8 0.40 -6.42 -18.39
CA PRO A 8 -0.33 -5.22 -17.99
C PRO A 8 -1.54 -4.99 -18.90
N SER A 9 -1.54 -5.55 -20.11
CA SER A 9 -2.67 -5.55 -21.05
C SER A 9 -3.93 -6.21 -20.51
N THR A 10 -3.80 -7.04 -19.46
CA THR A 10 -4.92 -7.65 -18.72
C THR A 10 -5.16 -7.00 -17.35
N GLY A 11 -4.50 -5.86 -17.09
CA GLY A 11 -4.59 -5.07 -15.86
C GLY A 11 -3.98 -5.72 -14.62
N TYR A 12 -3.13 -6.74 -14.79
CA TYR A 12 -2.33 -7.32 -13.72
C TYR A 12 -1.12 -6.45 -13.41
N SER A 13 -0.80 -6.32 -12.13
CA SER A 13 0.38 -5.62 -11.62
C SER A 13 1.13 -6.50 -10.62
N TRP A 14 2.45 -6.43 -10.64
CA TRP A 14 3.28 -7.20 -9.71
C TRP A 14 3.09 -6.69 -8.28
N SER A 15 2.85 -7.59 -7.33
CA SER A 15 2.93 -7.32 -5.89
C SER A 15 4.18 -7.99 -5.32
N ILE A 16 4.95 -7.23 -4.57
CA ILE A 16 6.16 -7.71 -3.91
C ILE A 16 5.80 -8.63 -2.73
N LEU A 17 4.75 -8.31 -1.96
CA LEU A 17 4.38 -9.10 -0.79
C LEU A 17 3.68 -10.40 -1.15
N GLU A 18 2.88 -10.40 -2.21
CA GLU A 18 2.26 -11.63 -2.72
C GLU A 18 3.24 -12.46 -3.57
N ASN A 19 4.31 -11.82 -4.08
CA ASN A 19 5.26 -12.41 -5.04
C ASN A 19 4.53 -13.00 -6.26
N ASP A 20 3.51 -12.28 -6.72
CA ASP A 20 2.65 -12.68 -7.83
C ASP A 20 2.09 -11.46 -8.57
N CYS A 21 1.63 -11.68 -9.80
CA CYS A 21 0.85 -10.73 -10.55
C CYS A 21 -0.58 -10.75 -10.05
N ILE A 22 -1.03 -9.65 -9.45
CA ILE A 22 -2.38 -9.52 -8.92
C ILE A 22 -3.18 -8.47 -9.70
N GLN A 23 -4.49 -8.54 -9.63
CA GLN A 23 -5.36 -7.49 -10.14
C GLN A 23 -5.57 -6.42 -9.04
N PRO A 24 -5.15 -5.16 -9.26
CA PRO A 24 -5.30 -4.07 -8.29
C PRO A 24 -6.72 -3.82 -7.79
N TRP A 25 -7.74 -4.23 -8.54
CA TRP A 25 -9.15 -4.08 -8.15
C TRP A 25 -9.65 -5.19 -7.22
N ASP A 26 -8.98 -6.34 -7.15
CA ASP A 26 -9.31 -7.43 -6.21
C ASP A 26 -8.73 -7.21 -4.81
N THR A 27 -7.86 -6.22 -4.64
CA THR A 27 -7.25 -5.93 -3.34
C THR A 27 -8.27 -5.32 -2.38
N LYS A 28 -8.23 -5.75 -1.10
CA LYS A 28 -9.18 -5.31 -0.09
C LYS A 28 -9.20 -3.80 0.16
N TYR A 29 -8.04 -3.14 0.14
CA TYR A 29 -7.90 -1.73 0.51
C TYR A 29 -7.36 -0.90 -0.65
N VAL A 30 -7.85 0.32 -0.77
CA VAL A 30 -7.41 1.31 -1.76
C VAL A 30 -7.22 2.67 -1.08
N PHE A 31 -6.24 3.44 -1.55
CA PHE A 31 -6.06 4.81 -1.12
C PHE A 31 -6.89 5.80 -1.94
N GLU A 32 -7.42 6.79 -1.24
CA GLU A 32 -7.99 8.03 -1.78
C GLU A 32 -7.06 9.21 -1.44
N GLY A 33 -7.16 10.31 -2.19
CA GLY A 33 -6.37 11.54 -1.96
C GLY A 33 -5.26 11.75 -3.00
N GLU A 34 -4.08 12.21 -2.57
CA GLU A 34 -2.95 12.47 -3.50
C GLU A 34 -2.37 11.18 -4.09
N ILE A 35 -2.59 10.04 -3.43
CA ILE A 35 -2.14 8.71 -3.87
C ILE A 35 -3.34 7.85 -4.31
N ASN A 36 -4.31 8.49 -4.96
CA ASN A 36 -5.57 7.87 -5.35
C ASN A 36 -5.39 6.58 -6.16
N ASN A 37 -6.31 5.64 -5.95
CA ASN A 37 -6.38 4.35 -6.63
C ASN A 37 -5.13 3.47 -6.45
N ALA A 38 -4.33 3.72 -5.40
CA ALA A 38 -3.22 2.85 -5.03
C ALA A 38 -3.73 1.71 -4.11
N PRO A 39 -3.57 0.44 -4.50
CA PRO A 39 -3.83 -0.69 -3.61
C PRO A 39 -2.93 -0.69 -2.37
N LEU A 40 -3.51 -1.13 -1.25
CA LEU A 40 -2.81 -1.39 0.01
C LEU A 40 -2.93 -2.86 0.38
N ILE A 41 -1.79 -3.53 0.48
CA ILE A 41 -1.67 -4.96 0.77
C ILE A 41 -0.86 -5.13 2.05
N PHE A 42 -1.19 -6.11 2.87
CA PHE A 42 -0.43 -6.45 4.07
C PHE A 42 0.18 -7.83 3.89
N SER A 43 1.40 -8.03 4.41
CA SER A 43 1.99 -9.36 4.50
C SER A 43 1.16 -10.26 5.41
N LYS A 44 1.30 -11.58 5.24
CA LYS A 44 0.57 -12.59 6.05
C LYS A 44 0.75 -12.42 7.55
N ASP A 45 1.94 -11.99 7.98
CA ASP A 45 2.28 -11.72 9.38
C ASP A 45 1.93 -10.29 9.84
N HIS A 46 1.35 -9.48 8.95
CA HIS A 46 1.05 -8.06 9.13
C HIS A 46 2.25 -7.18 9.49
N ASN A 47 3.48 -7.66 9.35
CA ASN A 47 4.68 -6.88 9.64
C ASN A 47 5.09 -5.95 8.50
N GLN A 48 4.57 -6.17 7.29
CA GLN A 48 4.82 -5.33 6.14
C GLN A 48 3.51 -4.86 5.52
N ALA A 49 3.55 -3.67 4.93
CA ALA A 49 2.47 -3.10 4.15
C ALA A 49 3.04 -2.63 2.81
N GLU A 50 2.44 -3.09 1.73
CA GLU A 50 2.77 -2.68 0.37
C GLU A 50 1.75 -1.67 -0.12
N ILE A 51 2.26 -0.53 -0.59
CA ILE A 51 1.51 0.39 -1.43
C ILE A 51 1.98 0.15 -2.84
N MET A 52 1.11 -0.36 -3.70
CA MET A 52 1.48 -0.62 -5.09
C MET A 52 1.75 0.70 -5.81
N ARG A 53 2.56 0.60 -6.88
CA ARG A 53 2.91 1.72 -7.73
C ARG A 53 1.69 2.54 -8.16
N ASN A 54 1.86 3.86 -8.21
CA ASN A 54 0.86 4.84 -8.61
C ASN A 54 1.54 6.11 -9.15
N ALA A 55 0.75 7.15 -9.43
CA ALA A 55 1.26 8.41 -9.99
C ALA A 55 2.31 9.12 -9.09
N LYS A 56 2.20 9.02 -7.76
CA LYS A 56 3.14 9.62 -6.81
C LYS A 56 4.31 8.69 -6.49
N PHE A 57 4.08 7.38 -6.45
CA PHE A 57 5.10 6.37 -6.17
C PHE A 57 5.29 5.47 -7.39
N PRO A 58 6.28 5.73 -8.26
CA PRO A 58 6.43 4.98 -9.53
C PRO A 58 6.74 3.49 -9.33
N ASP A 59 7.29 3.15 -8.15
CA ASP A 59 7.62 1.80 -7.71
C ASP A 59 6.75 1.36 -6.51
N ASN A 60 6.65 0.05 -6.30
CA ASN A 60 5.96 -0.49 -5.13
C ASN A 60 6.72 -0.14 -3.84
N LEU A 61 5.98 0.34 -2.84
CA LEU A 61 6.52 0.80 -1.58
C LEU A 61 6.24 -0.21 -0.47
N ILE A 62 7.29 -0.84 0.06
CA ILE A 62 7.20 -1.69 1.24
C ILE A 62 7.48 -0.88 2.51
N LEU A 63 6.48 -0.77 3.38
CA LEU A 63 6.54 -0.19 4.71
C LEU A 63 6.67 -1.31 5.76
N THR A 64 7.49 -1.11 6.79
CA THR A 64 7.69 -2.12 7.85
C THR A 64 7.07 -1.66 9.17
N LYS A 65 6.43 -2.59 9.88
CA LYS A 65 5.72 -2.35 11.14
C LYS A 65 6.68 -1.87 12.22
N LYS A 66 6.26 -0.86 12.97
CA LYS A 66 6.98 -0.31 14.12
C LYS A 66 6.46 -0.96 15.40
N LEU A 67 7.36 -1.64 16.12
CA LEU A 67 7.03 -2.36 17.35
C LEU A 67 6.76 -1.45 18.55
N LYS A 68 7.24 -0.20 18.52
CA LYS A 68 7.16 0.75 19.65
C LYS A 68 6.03 1.78 19.52
N SER A 69 5.00 1.51 18.72
CA SER A 69 3.92 2.46 18.43
C SER A 69 2.62 2.06 19.12
N LYS A 70 1.92 3.03 19.74
CA LYS A 70 0.62 2.82 20.40
C LYS A 70 -0.47 2.34 19.42
N LEU A 71 -0.37 2.77 18.16
CA LEU A 71 -1.22 2.33 17.06
C LEU A 71 -0.40 1.48 16.09
N ASN A 72 -1.06 0.56 15.38
CA ASN A 72 -0.44 -0.18 14.30
C ASN A 72 0.09 0.82 13.25
N THR A 73 1.41 0.87 13.13
CA THR A 73 2.12 1.84 12.30
C THR A 73 3.18 1.12 11.48
N TRP A 74 3.24 1.41 10.18
CA TRP A 74 4.28 0.95 9.27
C TRP A 74 5.03 2.15 8.72
N ALA A 75 6.35 2.07 8.55
CA ALA A 75 7.11 3.20 8.02
C ALA A 75 8.28 2.78 7.12
N LYS A 76 8.68 3.68 6.23
CA LYS A 76 9.89 3.61 5.39
C LYS A 76 10.37 5.04 5.14
N GLY A 77 11.56 5.40 5.62
CA GLY A 77 12.03 6.78 5.57
C GLY A 77 11.04 7.75 6.23
N ASP A 78 10.64 8.79 5.49
CA ASP A 78 9.69 9.82 5.94
C ASP A 78 8.21 9.43 5.80
N LEU A 79 7.93 8.25 5.24
CA LEU A 79 6.57 7.76 5.03
C LEU A 79 6.10 6.93 6.23
N MET A 80 4.88 7.21 6.70
CA MET A 80 4.23 6.52 7.80
C MET A 80 2.79 6.18 7.48
N LEU A 81 2.47 4.89 7.46
CA LEU A 81 1.11 4.39 7.40
C LEU A 81 0.63 4.10 8.81
N ILE A 82 -0.47 4.73 9.21
CA ILE A 82 -1.03 4.60 10.56
C ILE A 82 -2.44 4.06 10.44
N GLN A 83 -2.73 2.95 11.11
CA GLN A 83 -4.10 2.47 11.27
C GLN A 83 -4.80 3.32 12.33
N ILE A 84 -5.77 4.14 11.92
CA ILE A 84 -6.51 5.03 12.82
C ILE A 84 -7.76 4.37 13.40
N LYS A 85 -8.35 3.42 12.67
CA LYS A 85 -9.53 2.63 13.06
C LYS A 85 -9.46 1.26 12.37
N LYS A 86 -10.38 0.36 12.71
CA LYS A 86 -10.59 -0.87 11.95
C LYS A 86 -10.75 -0.52 10.47
N ASP A 87 -9.97 -1.17 9.62
CA ASP A 87 -10.00 -1.00 8.17
C ASP A 87 -9.78 0.43 7.64
N SER A 88 -9.25 1.36 8.44
CA SER A 88 -8.99 2.75 8.01
C SER A 88 -7.56 3.16 8.35
N PHE A 89 -6.86 3.61 7.32
CA PHE A 89 -5.43 3.90 7.36
C PHE A 89 -5.15 5.30 6.85
N VAL A 90 -4.16 5.98 7.41
CA VAL A 90 -3.68 7.28 6.93
C VAL A 90 -2.21 7.14 6.56
N LEU A 91 -1.88 7.47 5.32
CA LEU A 91 -0.49 7.62 4.89
C LEU A 91 -0.05 9.07 5.11
N LYS A 92 1.07 9.24 5.80
CA LYS A 92 1.72 10.52 6.04
C LYS A 92 3.11 10.56 5.44
N GLU A 93 3.53 11.74 5.05
CA GLU A 93 4.88 12.08 4.58
C GLU A 93 5.39 13.26 5.40
N LYS A 94 6.48 13.10 6.16
CA LYS A 94 7.09 14.15 7.02
C LYS A 94 6.14 14.86 8.01
N ASN A 95 4.96 14.28 8.29
CA ASN A 95 3.80 14.76 9.10
C ASN A 95 2.56 15.23 8.32
N ARG A 96 2.62 15.38 7.00
CA ARG A 96 1.46 15.72 6.17
C ARG A 96 0.71 14.46 5.76
N ALA A 97 -0.61 14.40 5.98
CA ALA A 97 -1.42 13.31 5.46
C ALA A 97 -1.58 13.45 3.94
N ILE A 98 -1.21 12.41 3.19
CA ILE A 98 -1.21 12.41 1.72
C ILE A 98 -2.20 11.40 1.14
N GLY A 99 -2.74 10.50 1.95
CA GLY A 99 -3.77 9.57 1.50
C GLY A 99 -4.49 8.87 2.64
N ILE A 100 -5.70 8.42 2.35
CA ILE A 100 -6.53 7.65 3.29
C ILE A 100 -6.85 6.30 2.65
N GLY A 101 -6.35 5.22 3.27
CA GLY A 101 -6.63 3.84 2.88
C GLY A 101 -7.95 3.38 3.50
N LYS A 102 -8.86 2.88 2.68
CA LYS A 102 -10.17 2.34 3.10
C LYS A 102 -10.47 1.06 2.32
N PRO A 103 -11.44 0.23 2.76
CA PRO A 103 -11.88 -0.91 1.98
C PRO A 103 -12.44 -0.45 0.64
N ARG A 104 -12.19 -1.23 -0.42
CA ARG A 104 -13.00 -1.12 -1.64
C ARG A 104 -14.46 -1.43 -1.26
N LYS A 105 -15.37 -0.56 -1.66
CA LYS A 105 -16.83 -0.76 -1.50
C LYS A 105 -17.36 -1.68 -2.58
#